data_AF-A0A974WH14-F1
#
_entry.id   AF-A0A974WH14-F1
#
_cell.length_a   1.000
_cell.length_b   1.000
_cell.length_c   1.000
_cell.angle_alpha   90.00
_cell.angle_beta   90.00
_cell.angle_gamma   90.00
#
_symmetry.space_group_name_H-M   'P 1'
#
loop_
_entity.id
_entity.type
_entity.pdbx_description
1 polymer ?
#
loop_
_entity_poly.entity_id
_entity_poly.type
_entity_poly.pdbx_seq_one_letter_code
_entity_poly.pdbx_strand_id
1 'polypeptide(L)' 'MKRLFKKGERVRNVRDGKVMEVLKYIKDKSSYVVECAWFDLEKKEVRTLKLKQDKLLKAS' A
#
# COMPACT_ATOMS: atom_id res chain seq x y z
N MET A 1 -17.72 4.92 6.85
CA MET A 1 -16.43 4.46 7.43
C MET A 1 -15.53 3.99 6.29
N LYS A 2 -14.29 4.50 6.18
CA LYS A 2 -13.32 3.95 5.22
C LYS A 2 -12.88 2.57 5.69
N ARG A 3 -12.99 1.56 4.83
CA ARG A 3 -12.55 0.19 5.13
C ARG A 3 -11.03 0.19 5.24
N LEU A 4 -10.48 -0.30 6.34
CA LEU A 4 -9.03 -0.46 6.49
C LEU A 4 -8.54 -1.57 5.57
N PHE A 5 -7.38 -1.36 4.96
CA PHE A 5 -6.76 -2.40 4.16
C PHE A 5 -6.23 -3.52 5.07
N LYS A 6 -6.40 -4.77 4.62
CA LYS A 6 -5.91 -5.96 5.29
C LYS A 6 -4.55 -6.37 4.71
N LYS A 7 -3.75 -7.05 5.53
CA LYS A 7 -2.53 -7.71 5.06
C LYS A 7 -2.86 -8.67 3.92
N GLY A 8 -2.06 -8.64 2.86
CA GLY A 8 -2.25 -9.43 1.63
C GLY A 8 -3.23 -8.83 0.63
N GLU A 9 -3.90 -7.72 0.93
CA GLU A 9 -4.72 -7.04 -0.08
C GLU A 9 -3.84 -6.37 -1.14
N ARG A 10 -4.29 -6.43 -2.39
CA ARG A 10 -3.69 -5.70 -3.50
C ARG A 10 -4.27 -4.30 -3.55
N VAL A 11 -3.40 -3.30 -3.54
CA VAL A 11 -3.74 -1.89 -3.60
C VAL A 11 -3.02 -1.23 -4.77
N ARG A 12 -3.64 -0.21 -5.33
CA ARG A 12 -3.06 0.63 -6.37
C ARG A 12 -2.75 2.00 -5.79
N ASN A 13 -1.53 2.47 -6.00
CA ASN A 13 -1.17 3.83 -5.66
C ASN A 13 -1.76 4.81 -6.69
N VAL A 14 -2.42 5.86 -6.21
CA VAL A 14 -3.13 6.85 -7.04
C VAL A 14 -2.15 7.69 -7.87
N ARG A 15 -0.93 7.90 -7.37
CA ARG A 15 0.04 8.81 -8.00
C ARG A 15 0.69 8.22 -9.25
N ASP A 16 1.10 6.96 -9.17
CA ASP A 16 1.93 6.28 -10.19
C ASP A 16 1.23 5.05 -10.79
N GLY A 17 0.03 4.70 -10.32
CA GLY A 17 -0.74 3.56 -10.81
C GLY A 17 -0.15 2.20 -10.44
N LYS A 18 0.94 2.15 -9.66
CA LYS A 18 1.61 0.89 -9.31
C LYS A 18 0.72 0.05 -8.41
N VAL A 19 0.66 -1.25 -8.71
CA VAL A 19 -0.04 -2.24 -7.88
C VAL A 19 0.96 -2.82 -6.88
N MET A 20 0.56 -2.82 -5.62
CA MET A 20 1.37 -3.17 -4.47
C MET A 20 0.56 -4.09 -3.55
N GLU A 21 1.24 -4.89 -2.74
CA GLU A 21 0.64 -5.74 -1.72
C GLU A 21 0.78 -5.10 -0.34
N VAL A 22 -0.28 -5.13 0.45
CA VAL A 22 -0.28 -4.60 1.82
C VAL A 22 0.42 -5.57 2.76
N LEU A 23 1.49 -5.13 3.40
CA LEU A 23 2.21 -5.91 4.40
C LEU A 23 1.61 -5.73 5.80
N LYS A 24 1.44 -4.48 6.22
CA LYS A 24 0.84 -4.17 7.51
C LYS A 24 0.15 -2.82 7.51
N TYR A 25 -0.87 -2.76 8.33
CA TYR A 25 -1.57 -1.54 8.66
C TYR A 25 -0.92 -0.90 9.89
N ILE A 26 -0.58 0.38 9.80
CA ILE A 26 0.03 1.16 10.87
C ILE A 26 -0.97 2.25 11.25
N LYS A 27 -1.61 2.06 12.40
CA LYS A 27 -2.49 3.08 12.97
C LYS A 27 -1.62 4.13 13.67
N ASP A 28 -1.53 5.32 13.11
CA ASP A 28 -0.93 6.47 13.76
C ASP A 28 -2.02 7.34 14.40
N LYS A 29 -1.68 8.14 15.42
CA LYS A 29 -2.64 8.88 16.27
C LYS A 29 -3.65 9.71 15.47
N SER A 30 -3.24 10.26 14.33
CA SER A 30 -4.09 11.09 13.45
C SER A 30 -4.03 10.68 11.98
N SER A 31 -3.39 9.55 11.63
CA SER A 31 -3.30 9.13 10.24
C SER A 31 -3.31 7.61 10.05
N TYR A 32 -3.88 7.19 8.93
CA TYR A 32 -3.95 5.80 8.53
C TYR A 32 -2.84 5.52 7.54
N VAL A 33 -1.79 4.84 7.99
CA VAL A 33 -0.60 4.53 7.18
C VAL A 33 -0.57 3.04 6.88
N VAL A 34 -0.16 2.70 5.67
CA VAL A 34 -0.09 1.33 5.19
C VAL A 34 1.31 1.10 4.65
N GLU A 35 1.94 0.04 5.14
CA GLU A 35 3.18 -0.45 4.57
C GLU A 35 2.85 -1.42 3.45
N CYS A 36 3.33 -1.12 2.26
CA CYS A 36 3.10 -1.90 1.06
C CYS A 36 4.43 -2.38 0.49
N ALA A 37 4.42 -3.52 -0.18
CA ALA A 37 5.53 -4.06 -0.93
C ALA A 37 5.17 -4.26 -2.39
N TRP A 38 6.15 -4.13 -3.27
CA TRP A 38 6.03 -4.49 -4.68
C TRP A 38 7.36 -5.02 -5.17
N PHE A 39 7.30 -5.85 -6.21
CA PHE A 39 8.49 -6.31 -6.89
C PHE A 39 8.88 -5.29 -7.95
N ASP A 40 10.08 -4.72 -7.82
CA ASP A 40 10.66 -3.82 -8.80
C ASP A 40 11.28 -4.66 -9.93
N LEU A 41 10.66 -4.61 -11.12
CA LEU A 41 11.07 -5.43 -12.27
C LEU A 41 12.43 -4.99 -12.85
N GLU A 42 12.79 -3.71 -12.71
CA GLU A 42 14.06 -3.20 -13.24
C GLU A 42 15.22 -3.69 -12.37
N LYS A 43 15.06 -3.59 -11.06
CA LYS A 43 16.09 -3.95 -10.09
C LYS A 43 16.02 -5.41 -9.61
N LYS A 44 14.96 -6.12 -9.98
CA LYS A 44 14.67 -7.50 -9.56
C LYS A 44 14.69 -7.67 -8.03
N GLU A 45 14.20 -6.66 -7.31
CA GLU A 45 14.20 -6.63 -5.84
C GLU A 45 12.81 -6.30 -5.29
N VAL A 46 12.50 -6.78 -4.07
CA VAL A 46 11.28 -6.38 -3.36
C VAL A 46 11.53 -5.03 -2.70
N ARG A 47 10.70 -4.05 -3.04
CA ARG A 47 10.71 -2.73 -2.41
C ARG A 47 9.53 -2.58 -1.48
N THR A 48 9.76 -1.87 -0.38
CA THR A 48 8.73 -1.55 0.61
C THR A 48 8.56 -0.04 0.72
N LEU A 49 7.32 0.42 0.86
CA LEU A 49 7.00 1.83 1.02
C LEU A 49 5.85 2.01 2.01
N LYS A 50 5.94 3.05 2.84
CA LYS A 50 4.87 3.46 3.75
C LYS A 50 4.12 4.63 3.16
N LEU A 51 2.82 4.47 2.96
CA LEU A 51 1.95 5.47 2.35
C LEU A 51 0.70 5.70 3.19
N LYS A 52 0.14 6.91 3.12
CA LYS A 52 -1.18 7.17 3.69
C LYS A 52 -2.24 6.39 2.90
N GLN A 53 -3.18 5.79 3.61
CA GLN A 53 -4.30 5.03 3.05
C GLN A 53 -5.10 5.85 2.02
N ASP A 54 -5.22 7.16 2.21
CA ASP A 54 -5.96 8.04 1.29
C ASP A 54 -5.34 8.14 -0.11
N LYS A 55 -4.08 7.73 -0.27
CA LYS A 55 -3.37 7.70 -1.56
C LYS A 55 -3.44 6.32 -2.23
N LEU A 56 -4.17 5.38 -1.65
CA LEU A 56 -4.28 4.00 -2.11
C LEU A 56 -5.73 3.68 -2.46
N LEU A 57 -5.92 2.99 -3.57
CA LEU A 57 -7.19 2.42 -3.98
C LEU A 57 -7.11 0.90 -3.90
N LYS A 58 -8.25 0.24 -3.65
CA LYS A 58 -8.30 -1.22 -3.75
C LYS A 58 -8.08 -1.61 -5.22
N ALA A 59 -7.08 -2.45 -5.48
CA ALA A 59 -6.92 -3.08 -6.78
C ALA A 59 -7.83 -4.31 -6.79
N SER A 60 -8.90 -4.26 -7.59
CA SER A 60 -9.81 -5.40 -7.78
C SER A 60 -9.19 -6.49 -8.64
#